data_AF-A0A0D0CGR7-F1
#
_entry.id   AF-A0A0D0CGR7-F1
#
_cell.length_a   1.000
_cell.length_b   1.000
_cell.length_c   1.000
_cell.angle_alpha   90.00
_cell.angle_beta   90.00
_cell.angle_gamma   90.00
#
_symmetry.space_group_name_H-M   'P 1'
#
loop_
_entity.id
_entity.type
_entity.pdbx_description
1 polymer ?
#
loop_
_entity_poly.entity_id
_entity_poly.type
_entity_poly.pdbx_seq_one_letter_code
_entity_poly.pdbx_strand_id
1 'polypeptide(L)'
;MLPCHRPEKDLEKNTTYNYHISKIRTCLEHTIRYLKGTWQSLQGLHVHLDKEDHIQYACLWIITCIHLHLFVLGHQKGINISRDTFIRKGLEIMEEERVRIVELQEIREQLAREAEEARAERRDVELYKGKLK
;
A
#
# COMPACT_ATOMS: atom_id res chain seq x y z
N MET A 1 4.32 -8.18 -16.07
CA MET A 1 4.99 -6.94 -16.51
C MET A 1 4.32 -5.78 -15.79
N LEU A 2 5.10 -4.83 -15.25
CA LEU A 2 4.54 -3.60 -14.68
C LEU A 2 4.11 -2.67 -15.84
N PRO A 3 2.94 -1.99 -15.78
CA PRO A 3 2.41 -1.13 -16.86
C PRO A 3 3.33 0.03 -17.31
N CYS A 4 4.44 0.22 -16.60
CA CYS A 4 5.43 1.28 -16.83
C CYS A 4 6.57 0.90 -17.80
N HIS A 5 6.61 -0.33 -18.32
CA HIS A 5 7.64 -0.74 -19.27
C HIS A 5 7.18 -0.46 -20.72
N ARG A 6 8.03 0.20 -21.53
CA ARG A 6 7.71 0.41 -22.96
C ARG A 6 7.63 -0.95 -23.67
N PRO A 7 6.69 -1.17 -24.60
CA PRO A 7 5.86 -0.17 -25.29
C PRO A 7 4.47 0.09 -24.69
N GLU A 8 4.13 -0.47 -23.52
CA GLU A 8 2.77 -0.40 -22.97
C GLU A 8 2.40 0.97 -22.36
N LYS A 9 3.38 1.84 -22.12
CA LYS A 9 3.17 3.18 -21.54
C LYS A 9 2.25 4.07 -22.38
N ASP A 10 2.26 3.92 -23.70
CA ASP A 10 1.57 4.81 -24.66
C ASP A 10 0.11 4.37 -24.94
N LEU A 11 -0.35 3.29 -24.30
CA LEU A 11 -1.76 2.90 -24.30
C LEU A 11 -2.57 3.91 -23.48
N GLU A 12 -3.66 4.42 -24.05
CA GLU A 12 -4.55 5.41 -23.42
C GLU A 12 -5.07 4.94 -22.04
N LYS A 13 -5.31 3.62 -21.88
CA LYS A 13 -5.68 2.99 -20.61
C LYS A 13 -4.62 3.12 -19.51
N ASN A 14 -3.33 3.21 -19.89
CA ASN A 14 -2.22 3.28 -18.96
C ASN A 14 -1.87 4.70 -18.54
N THR A 15 -2.37 5.73 -19.24
CA THR A 15 -2.14 7.15 -18.90
C THR A 15 -2.67 7.50 -17.51
N THR A 16 -3.90 7.10 -17.20
CA THR A 16 -4.52 7.36 -15.88
C THR A 16 -3.78 6.64 -14.77
N TYR A 17 -3.47 5.35 -14.96
CA TYR A 17 -2.70 4.56 -14.01
C TYR A 17 -1.31 5.17 -13.75
N ASN A 18 -0.58 5.51 -14.81
CA ASN A 18 0.75 6.12 -14.74
C ASN A 18 0.73 7.49 -14.07
N TYR A 19 -0.32 8.29 -14.28
CA TYR A 19 -0.51 9.56 -13.60
C TYR A 19 -0.63 9.38 -12.09
N HIS A 20 -1.50 8.46 -11.64
CA HIS A 20 -1.67 8.18 -10.21
C HIS A 20 -0.39 7.64 -9.55
N ILE A 21 0.29 6.68 -10.20
CA ILE A 21 1.57 6.14 -9.70
C ILE A 21 2.64 7.24 -9.62
N SER A 22 2.75 8.09 -10.63
CA SER A 22 3.73 9.19 -10.64
C SER A 22 3.45 10.20 -9.52
N LYS A 23 2.18 10.51 -9.26
CA LYS A 23 1.76 11.38 -8.15
C LYS A 23 2.13 10.79 -6.79
N ILE A 24 1.82 9.50 -6.57
CA ILE A 24 2.16 8.79 -5.33
C ILE A 24 3.68 8.75 -5.13
N ARG A 25 4.42 8.38 -6.18
CA ARG A 25 5.88 8.32 -6.14
C ARG A 25 6.51 9.67 -5.79
N THR A 26 6.03 10.75 -6.40
CA THR A 26 6.49 12.11 -6.08
C THR A 26 6.29 12.42 -4.60
N CYS A 27 5.11 12.11 -4.04
CA CYS A 27 4.82 12.32 -2.62
C CYS A 27 5.72 11.49 -1.70
N LEU A 28 5.94 10.22 -2.04
CA LEU A 28 6.82 9.32 -1.30
C LEU A 28 8.28 9.79 -1.33
N GLU A 29 8.80 10.20 -2.50
CA GLU A 29 10.16 10.73 -2.63
C GLU A 29 10.36 11.98 -1.76
N HIS A 30 9.39 12.90 -1.73
CA HIS A 30 9.44 14.09 -0.88
C HIS A 30 9.40 13.73 0.61
N THR A 31 8.52 12.81 1.00
CA THR A 31 8.38 12.33 2.38
C THR A 31 9.66 11.63 2.84
N ILE A 32 10.21 10.73 2.03
CA ILE A 32 11.47 10.02 2.34
C ILE A 32 12.63 11.01 2.44
N ARG A 33 12.70 12.01 1.54
CA ARG A 33 13.72 13.05 1.62
C ARG A 33 13.62 13.85 2.92
N TYR A 34 12.40 14.22 3.32
CA TYR A 34 12.17 14.88 4.60
C TYR A 34 12.60 14.00 5.78
N LEU A 35 12.17 12.74 5.81
CA LEU A 35 12.51 11.76 6.85
C LEU A 35 14.02 11.51 6.95
N LYS A 36 14.73 11.38 5.83
CA LYS A 36 16.20 11.23 5.81
C LYS A 36 16.93 12.48 6.28
N GLY A 37 16.34 13.66 6.08
CA GLY A 37 16.87 14.93 6.60
C GLY A 37 16.68 15.06 8.11
N THR A 38 15.54 14.62 8.64
CA THR A 38 15.22 14.71 10.07
C THR A 38 15.85 13.59 10.90
N TRP A 39 15.90 12.36 10.38
CA TRP A 39 16.37 11.18 11.09
C TRP A 39 17.66 10.66 10.47
N GLN A 40 18.79 11.12 11.01
CA GLN A 40 20.12 10.65 10.57
C GLN A 40 20.28 9.13 10.71
N SER A 41 19.55 8.48 11.62
CA SER A 41 19.48 7.02 11.76
C SER A 41 18.93 6.29 10.53
N LEU A 42 18.13 6.95 9.67
CA LEU A 42 17.69 6.39 8.40
C LEU A 42 18.77 6.43 7.30
N GLN A 43 19.82 7.24 7.46
CA GLN A 43 20.90 7.26 6.48
C GLN A 43 21.68 5.94 6.46
N GLY A 44 21.69 5.21 7.58
CA GLY A 44 22.29 3.87 7.66
C GLY A 44 21.52 2.78 6.92
N LEU A 45 20.30 3.06 6.44
CA LEU A 45 19.50 2.10 5.71
C LEU A 45 19.92 2.07 4.23
N HIS A 46 20.98 1.31 3.94
CA HIS A 46 21.45 0.99 2.59
C HIS A 46 21.18 -0.49 2.28
N VAL A 47 19.90 -0.83 2.10
CA VAL A 47 19.48 -2.19 1.77
C VAL A 47 18.86 -2.22 0.38
N HIS A 48 19.33 -3.16 -0.44
CA HIS A 48 18.78 -3.41 -1.75
C HIS A 48 17.53 -4.29 -1.62
N LEU A 49 16.37 -3.76 -2.02
CA LEU A 49 15.06 -4.36 -1.78
C LEU A 49 14.67 -5.37 -2.86
N ASP A 50 15.48 -6.40 -3.03
CA ASP A 50 15.26 -7.44 -4.06
C ASP A 50 14.52 -8.67 -3.53
N LYS A 51 14.54 -8.89 -2.22
CA LYS A 51 13.97 -10.06 -1.55
C LYS A 51 13.01 -9.63 -0.47
N GLU A 52 12.04 -10.49 -0.19
CA GLU A 52 11.06 -10.27 0.87
C GLU A 52 11.73 -10.03 2.24
N ASP A 53 12.79 -10.79 2.55
CA ASP A 53 13.58 -10.61 3.78
C ASP A 53 14.19 -9.20 3.88
N HIS A 54 14.66 -8.64 2.76
CA HIS A 54 15.22 -7.29 2.72
C HIS A 54 14.15 -6.22 2.95
N ILE A 55 12.93 -6.46 2.47
CA ILE A 55 11.77 -5.60 2.71
C ILE A 55 11.40 -5.64 4.18
N GLN A 56 11.29 -6.83 4.78
CA GLN A 56 10.99 -6.99 6.20
C GLN A 56 12.05 -6.31 7.08
N TYR A 57 13.33 -6.50 6.77
CA TYR A 57 14.43 -5.84 7.48
C TYR A 57 14.33 -4.31 7.37
N ALA A 58 14.07 -3.78 6.16
CA ALA A 58 13.93 -2.34 5.98
C ALA A 58 12.74 -1.77 6.76
N CYS A 59 11.60 -2.47 6.77
CA CYS A 59 10.44 -2.11 7.57
C CYS A 59 10.78 -2.06 9.06
N LEU A 60 11.43 -3.10 9.59
CA LEU A 60 11.85 -3.15 10.99
C LEU A 60 12.80 -2.00 11.32
N TRP A 61 13.78 -1.71 10.46
CA TRP A 61 14.71 -0.60 10.66
C TRP A 61 14.01 0.76 10.75
N ILE A 62 13.04 1.01 9.85
CA ILE A 62 12.26 2.25 9.84
C ILE A 62 11.43 2.34 11.13
N ILE A 63 10.76 1.26 11.54
CA ILE A 63 9.99 1.19 12.78
C ILE A 63 10.89 1.49 13.98
N THR A 64 12.07 0.88 14.06
CA THR A 64 13.03 1.15 15.13
C THR A 64 13.49 2.60 15.14
N CYS A 65 13.75 3.20 13.97
CA CYS A 65 14.11 4.62 13.87
C CYS A 65 12.99 5.53 14.40
N ILE A 66 11.72 5.23 14.09
CA ILE A 66 10.55 5.96 14.62
C ILE A 66 10.51 5.88 16.14
N HIS A 67 10.61 4.67 16.70
CA HIS A 67 10.55 4.45 18.14
C HIS A 67 11.71 5.14 18.87
N LEU A 68 12.93 5.04 18.33
CA LEU A 68 14.10 5.69 18.89
C LEU A 68 13.95 7.22 18.88
N HIS A 69 13.46 7.78 17.77
CA HIS A 69 13.23 9.22 17.66
C HIS A 69 12.13 9.68 18.62
N LEU A 70 11.04 8.92 18.74
CA LEU A 70 9.95 9.20 19.66
C LEU A 70 10.41 9.12 21.13
N PHE A 71 11.24 8.14 21.47
CA PHE A 71 11.84 8.01 22.80
C PHE A 71 12.72 9.22 23.14
N VAL A 72 13.61 9.62 22.23
CA VAL A 72 14.49 10.79 22.43
C VAL A 72 13.67 12.08 22.53
N LEU A 73 12.66 12.28 21.68
CA LEU A 73 11.77 13.44 21.76
C LEU A 73 10.95 13.46 23.05
N GLY A 74 10.41 12.32 23.47
CA GLY A 74 9.69 12.16 24.73
C GLY A 74 10.57 12.49 25.93
N HIS A 75 11.82 12.02 25.93
CA HIS A 75 12.79 12.29 26.98
C HIS A 75 13.26 13.76 26.99
N GLN A 76 13.48 14.37 25.83
CA GLN A 76 13.96 15.77 25.75
C GLN A 76 12.88 16.82 26.05
N LYS A 77 11.62 16.56 25.70
CA LYS A 77 10.55 17.58 25.78
C LYS A 77 9.45 17.25 26.78
N GLY A 78 9.52 16.12 27.50
CA GLY A 78 8.43 15.65 28.36
C GLY A 78 7.13 15.44 27.58
N ILE A 79 7.23 15.14 26.27
CA ILE A 79 6.06 14.97 25.41
C ILE A 79 5.34 13.71 25.84
N ASN A 80 4.08 13.91 26.27
CA ASN A 80 3.18 12.81 26.50
C ASN A 80 2.75 12.24 25.13
N ILE A 81 3.28 11.06 24.79
CA ILE A 81 3.02 10.37 23.52
C ILE A 81 1.50 10.20 23.27
N SER A 82 0.69 10.02 24.33
CA SER A 82 -0.77 9.94 24.21
C SER A 82 -1.46 11.26 23.85
N ARG A 83 -0.80 12.41 24.06
CA ARG A 83 -1.32 13.74 23.71
C ARG A 83 -0.75 14.30 22.40
N ASP A 84 0.23 13.61 21.81
CA ASP A 84 0.87 14.07 20.59
C ASP A 84 -0.09 13.94 19.39
N THR A 85 -0.37 15.06 18.74
CA THR A 85 -1.35 15.14 17.65
C THR A 85 -0.89 14.44 16.37
N PHE A 86 0.43 14.32 16.16
CA PHE A 86 0.99 13.61 15.02
C PHE A 86 0.83 12.10 15.21
N ILE A 87 1.16 11.57 16.40
CA ILE A 87 1.01 10.14 16.71
C ILE A 87 -0.46 9.70 16.63
N ARG A 88 -1.37 10.47 17.24
CA ARG A 88 -2.80 10.15 17.19
C ARG A 88 -3.34 10.11 15.76
N LYS A 89 -3.04 11.14 14.95
CA LYS A 89 -3.47 11.17 13.53
C LYS A 89 -2.86 10.01 12.74
N GLY A 90 -1.60 9.66 13.00
CA GLY A 90 -0.97 8.50 12.36
C GLY A 90 -1.71 7.21 12.65
N LEU A 91 -2.09 6.97 13.91
CA LEU A 91 -2.88 5.81 14.31
C LEU A 91 -4.28 5.79 13.67
N GLU A 92 -4.95 6.94 13.61
CA GLU A 92 -6.26 7.07 12.94
C GLU A 92 -6.18 6.71 11.45
N ILE A 93 -5.16 7.23 10.74
CA ILE A 93 -4.94 6.92 9.33
C ILE A 93 -4.68 5.42 9.12
N MET A 94 -3.90 4.79 10.01
CA MET A 94 -3.62 3.36 9.94
C MET A 94 -4.86 2.50 10.13
N GLU A 95 -5.74 2.89 11.05
CA GLU A 95 -6.99 2.18 11.30
C GLU A 95 -7.96 2.35 10.12
N GLU A 96 -8.11 3.57 9.61
CA GLU A 96 -8.90 3.83 8.40
C GLU A 96 -8.42 3.00 7.20
N GLU A 97 -7.10 2.87 7.04
CA GLU A 97 -6.52 2.07 5.96
C GLU A 97 -6.78 0.57 6.15
N ARG A 98 -6.70 0.06 7.39
CA ARG A 98 -7.07 -1.34 7.68
C ARG A 98 -8.52 -1.62 7.29
N VAL A 99 -9.44 -0.73 7.68
CA VAL A 99 -10.86 -0.85 7.33
C VAL A 99 -11.04 -0.86 5.82
N ARG A 100 -10.43 0.10 5.10
CA ARG A 100 -10.48 0.17 3.62
C ARG A 100 -9.97 -1.10 2.94
N ILE A 101 -8.88 -1.69 3.43
CA ILE A 101 -8.31 -2.92 2.87
C ILE A 101 -9.29 -4.09 3.03
N VAL A 102 -9.92 -4.21 4.21
CA VAL A 102 -10.92 -5.26 4.46
C VAL A 102 -12.14 -5.08 3.57
N GLU A 103 -12.69 -3.85 3.50
CA GLU A 103 -13.82 -3.52 2.62
C GLU A 103 -13.53 -3.86 1.16
N LEU A 104 -12.34 -3.49 0.66
CA LEU A 104 -11.91 -3.82 -0.70
C LEU A 104 -11.81 -5.33 -0.93
N GLN A 105 -11.38 -6.09 0.07
CA GLN A 105 -11.30 -7.54 -0.01
C GLN A 105 -12.68 -8.18 -0.09
N GLU A 106 -13.62 -7.74 0.75
CA GLU A 106 -15.01 -8.19 0.75
C GLU A 106 -15.71 -7.91 -0.59
N ILE A 107 -15.53 -6.70 -1.13
CA ILE A 107 -16.06 -6.33 -2.45
C ILE A 107 -15.52 -7.26 -3.54
N ARG A 108 -14.20 -7.57 -3.50
CA ARG A 108 -13.58 -8.48 -4.48
C ARG A 108 -14.13 -9.90 -4.36
N GLU A 109 -14.34 -10.40 -3.15
CA GLU A 109 -14.93 -11.72 -2.91
C GLU A 109 -16.39 -11.79 -3.39
N GLN A 110 -17.16 -10.72 -3.16
CA GLN A 110 -18.54 -10.65 -3.63
C GLN A 110 -18.64 -10.62 -5.15
N LEU A 111 -17.81 -9.80 -5.81
CA LEU A 111 -17.71 -9.79 -7.27
C LEU A 111 -17.29 -11.16 -7.83
N ALA A 112 -16.43 -11.90 -7.12
CA ALA A 112 -16.04 -13.24 -7.52
C ALA A 112 -17.19 -14.26 -7.40
N ARG A 113 -18.00 -14.16 -6.33
CA ARG A 113 -19.20 -14.98 -6.14
C ARG A 113 -20.24 -14.73 -7.24
N GLU A 114 -20.58 -13.47 -7.47
CA GLU A 114 -21.54 -13.06 -8.52
C GLU A 114 -21.07 -13.48 -9.91
N ALA A 115 -19.76 -13.36 -10.19
CA ALA A 115 -19.20 -13.81 -11.46
C ALA A 115 -19.29 -15.35 -11.65
N GLU A 116 -19.16 -16.14 -10.58
CA GLU A 116 -19.28 -17.60 -10.66
C GLU A 116 -20.74 -18.05 -10.79
N GLU A 117 -21.67 -17.39 -10.10
CA GLU A 117 -23.12 -17.59 -10.28
C GLU A 117 -23.54 -17.28 -11.71
N ALA A 118 -23.14 -16.13 -12.25
CA ALA A 118 -23.42 -15.76 -13.64
C ALA A 118 -22.81 -16.75 -14.65
N ARG A 119 -21.68 -17.40 -14.33
CA ARG A 119 -21.11 -18.48 -15.15
C ARG A 119 -21.92 -19.77 -15.03
N ALA A 120 -22.38 -20.13 -13.85
CA ALA A 120 -23.24 -21.28 -13.62
C ALA A 120 -24.57 -21.14 -14.38
N GLU A 121 -25.23 -19.98 -14.27
CA GLU A 121 -26.46 -19.68 -15.00
C GLU A 121 -26.25 -19.76 -16.53
N ARG A 122 -25.13 -19.25 -17.04
CA ARG A 122 -24.80 -19.37 -18.47
C ARG A 122 -24.64 -20.83 -18.89
N ARG A 123 -23.94 -21.64 -18.09
CA ARG A 123 -23.78 -23.09 -18.34
C ARG A 123 -25.14 -23.79 -18.36
N ASP A 124 -26.02 -23.48 -17.40
CA ASP A 124 -27.36 -24.06 -17.33
C ASP A 124 -28.22 -23.67 -18.55
N VAL A 125 -28.21 -22.40 -18.94
CA VAL A 125 -28.91 -21.92 -20.15
C VAL A 125 -28.39 -22.60 -21.43
N GLU A 126 -27.08 -22.85 -21.54
CA GLU A 126 -26.47 -23.55 -22.68
C GLU A 126 -26.84 -25.04 -22.72
N LEU A 127 -26.92 -25.70 -21.54
CA LEU A 127 -27.44 -27.06 -21.38
C LEU A 127 -28.89 -27.16 -21.85
N TYR A 128 -29.78 -26.27 -21.39
CA TYR A 128 -31.19 -26.24 -21.81
C TYR A 128 -31.38 -25.97 -23.30
N LYS A 129 -30.47 -25.22 -23.94
CA LYS A 129 -30.49 -24.95 -25.39
C LYS A 129 -29.86 -26.07 -26.22
N GLY A 130 -29.39 -27.16 -25.61
CA GLY A 130 -28.82 -28.32 -26.32
C GLY A 130 -27.53 -28.03 -27.08
N LYS A 131 -26.78 -26.98 -26.71
CA LYS A 131 -25.52 -26.59 -27.36
C LYS A 131 -24.29 -27.28 -26.78
N LEU A 132 -24.39 -27.83 -25.57
CA LEU A 132 -23.37 -28.66 -24.94
C LEU A 132 -23.78 -30.13 -25.10
N LYS A 133 -22.95 -30.92 -25.79
CA LYS A 133 -23.08 -32.38 -25.94
C LYS A 133 -22.21 -33.08 -24.92
#